data_AF-A0AAE3JKC2-F1
#
_entry.id   AF-A0AAE3JKC2-F1
#
_cell.length_a   1.000
_cell.length_b   1.000
_cell.length_c   1.000
_cell.angle_alpha   90.00
_cell.angle_beta   90.00
_cell.angle_gamma   90.00
#
_symmetry.space_group_name_H-M   'P 1'
#
loop_
_entity.id
_entity.type
_entity.pdbx_description
1 polymer ?
#
loop_
_entity_poly.entity_id
_entity_poly.type
_entity_poly.pdbx_seq_one_letter_code
_entity_poly.pdbx_strand_id
1 'polypeptide(L)'
;MGITTDNIDEKYRQVLEEELRGLQRRREHDSSCTIDDLKGILKNLYIFEGNNWDGRSELMATSLAATIAAYERFIADWEKESDR
;
A
#
# COMPACT_ATOMS: atom_id res chain seq x y z
N MET A 1 -7.45 -9.05 26.39
CA MET A 1 -7.57 -9.77 25.10
C MET A 1 -6.41 -9.29 24.26
N GLY A 2 -5.30 -10.04 24.28
CA GLY A 2 -4.07 -9.64 23.60
C GLY A 2 -4.26 -9.77 22.10
N ILE A 3 -3.82 -8.78 21.34
CA ILE A 3 -3.82 -8.85 19.88
C ILE A 3 -2.85 -9.98 19.51
N THR A 4 -3.38 -11.08 18.99
CA THR A 4 -2.59 -12.20 18.47
C THR A 4 -2.02 -11.81 17.11
N THR A 5 -0.83 -12.31 16.78
CA THR A 5 -0.16 -12.14 15.48
C THR A 5 -1.05 -12.53 14.29
N ASP A 6 -2.00 -13.44 14.50
CA ASP A 6 -3.03 -13.83 13.54
C ASP A 6 -3.90 -12.65 13.08
N ASN A 7 -4.25 -11.74 14.00
CA ASN A 7 -5.04 -10.56 13.69
C ASN A 7 -4.25 -9.50 12.91
N ILE A 8 -2.93 -9.46 13.11
CA ILE A 8 -2.01 -8.58 12.39
C ILE A 8 -1.85 -9.06 10.94
N ASP A 9 -1.64 -10.36 10.73
CA ASP A 9 -1.54 -10.94 9.37
C ASP A 9 -2.85 -10.79 8.59
N GLU A 10 -3.99 -11.06 9.23
CA GLU A 10 -5.30 -10.86 8.61
C GLU A 10 -5.52 -9.40 8.25
N LYS A 11 -5.20 -8.47 9.16
CA LYS A 11 -5.32 -7.04 8.89
C LYS A 11 -4.40 -6.59 7.76
N TYR A 12 -3.16 -7.07 7.73
CA TYR A 12 -2.21 -6.79 6.66
C TYR A 12 -2.77 -7.24 5.32
N ARG A 13 -3.24 -8.49 5.24
CA ARG A 13 -3.79 -9.06 4.00
C ARG A 13 -5.03 -8.31 3.54
N GLN A 14 -5.95 -8.01 4.46
CA GLN A 14 -7.14 -7.23 4.17
C GLN A 14 -6.78 -5.88 3.54
N VAL A 15 -5.93 -5.10 4.20
CA VAL A 15 -5.53 -3.77 3.71
C VAL A 15 -4.81 -3.88 2.37
N LEU A 16 -3.93 -4.86 2.21
CA LEU A 16 -3.22 -5.09 0.95
C LEU A 16 -4.19 -5.38 -0.21
N GLU A 17 -5.16 -6.26 -0.01
CA GLU A 17 -6.16 -6.58 -1.04
C GLU A 17 -7.09 -5.41 -1.34
N GLU A 18 -7.52 -4.67 -0.32
CA GLU A 18 -8.35 -3.48 -0.47
C GLU A 18 -7.65 -2.39 -1.29
N GLU A 19 -6.38 -2.11 -0.97
CA GLU A 19 -5.57 -1.11 -1.67
C GLU A 19 -5.28 -1.52 -3.12
N LEU A 20 -4.91 -2.79 -3.37
CA LEU A 20 -4.72 -3.30 -4.73
C LEU A 20 -5.97 -3.14 -5.60
N ARG A 21 -7.15 -3.48 -5.05
CA ARG A 21 -8.43 -3.28 -5.77
C ARG A 21 -8.75 -1.80 -6.00
N GLY A 22 -8.34 -0.93 -5.08
CA GLY A 22 -8.47 0.52 -5.22
C GLY A 22 -7.59 1.06 -6.35
N LEU A 23 -6.33 0.64 -6.38
CA LEU A 23 -5.36 1.01 -7.42
C LEU A 23 -5.75 0.52 -8.80
N GLN A 24 -6.24 -0.72 -8.90
CA GLN A 24 -6.75 -1.26 -10.16
C GLN A 24 -7.92 -0.44 -10.69
N ARG A 25 -8.93 -0.17 -9.84
CA ARG A 25 -10.05 0.70 -10.21
C ARG A 25 -9.60 2.10 -10.58
N ARG A 26 -8.61 2.65 -9.87
CA ARG A 26 -8.04 3.96 -10.20
C ARG A 26 -7.42 3.94 -11.59
N ARG A 27 -6.61 2.94 -11.93
CA ARG A 27 -6.06 2.77 -13.29
C ARG A 27 -7.15 2.62 -14.36
N GLU A 28 -8.25 1.94 -14.06
CA GLU A 28 -9.35 1.75 -15.02
C GLU A 28 -10.20 3.01 -15.23
N HIS A 29 -10.46 3.77 -14.17
CA HIS A 29 -11.37 4.92 -14.21
C HIS A 29 -10.67 6.27 -14.39
N ASP A 30 -9.41 6.39 -14.01
CA ASP A 30 -8.63 7.63 -14.09
C ASP A 30 -7.60 7.53 -15.21
N SER A 31 -7.91 8.14 -16.35
CA SER A 31 -7.03 8.19 -17.52
C SER A 31 -5.77 9.03 -17.29
N SER A 32 -5.71 9.82 -16.21
CA SER A 32 -4.52 10.59 -15.81
C SER A 32 -3.64 9.84 -14.81
N CYS A 33 -4.09 8.68 -14.32
CA CYS A 33 -3.30 7.83 -13.43
C CYS A 33 -2.10 7.29 -14.21
N THR A 34 -0.90 7.61 -13.72
CA THR A 34 0.36 7.14 -14.28
C THR A 34 1.18 6.43 -13.22
N ILE A 35 2.11 5.57 -13.66
CA ILE A 35 3.06 4.91 -12.76
C ILE A 35 3.86 5.94 -11.94
N ASP A 36 4.19 7.10 -12.54
CA ASP A 36 4.93 8.18 -11.84
C ASP A 36 4.11 8.79 -10.68
N ASP A 37 2.80 9.01 -10.87
CA ASP A 37 1.90 9.46 -9.80
C ASP A 37 1.91 8.47 -8.62
N LEU A 38 1.78 7.18 -8.93
CA LEU A 38 1.79 6.13 -7.90
C LEU A 38 3.15 6.04 -7.19
N LYS A 39 4.27 6.22 -7.89
CA LYS A 39 5.61 6.30 -7.29
C LYS A 39 5.76 7.53 -6.38
N GLY A 40 5.19 8.67 -6.77
CA GLY A 40 5.12 9.87 -5.95
C GLY A 40 4.38 9.63 -4.64
N ILE A 41 3.23 8.95 -4.71
CA ILE A 41 2.45 8.55 -3.52
C ILE A 41 3.24 7.56 -2.66
N LEU A 42 3.83 6.52 -3.26
CA LEU A 42 4.65 5.54 -2.55
C LEU A 42 5.80 6.19 -1.78
N LYS A 43 6.50 7.16 -2.40
CA LYS A 43 7.55 7.92 -1.73
C LYS A 43 7.03 8.67 -0.50
N ASN A 44 5.85 9.28 -0.58
CA ASN A 44 5.22 9.95 0.56
C ASN A 44 4.83 8.95 1.65
N LEU A 45 4.34 7.77 1.30
CA LEU A 45 4.03 6.69 2.26
C LEU A 45 5.29 6.26 3.02
N TYR A 46 6.43 6.11 2.35
CA TYR A 46 7.71 5.81 2.99
C TYR A 46 8.20 6.93 3.93
N ILE A 47 8.03 8.19 3.54
CA ILE A 47 8.34 9.33 4.43
C ILE A 47 7.42 9.29 5.66
N PHE A 48 6.14 8.98 5.46
CA PHE A 48 5.16 8.87 6.54
C PHE A 48 5.44 7.69 7.48
N GLU A 49 5.95 6.57 6.94
CA GLU A 49 6.37 5.39 7.69
C GLU A 49 7.60 5.67 8.54
N GLY A 50 8.64 6.26 7.94
CA GLY A 50 9.89 6.64 8.62
C GLY A 50 9.78 7.85 9.55
N ASN A 51 8.70 8.64 9.46
CA ASN A 51 8.37 9.57 10.52
C ASN A 51 8.05 8.75 11.78
N ASN A 52 8.79 8.99 12.86
CA ASN A 52 8.65 8.26 14.10
C ASN A 52 7.42 8.79 14.86
N TRP A 53 6.22 8.37 14.46
CA TRP A 53 4.97 8.80 15.06
C TRP A 53 4.84 8.17 16.45
N ASP A 54 5.18 8.95 17.47
CA ASP A 54 4.95 8.59 18.88
C ASP A 54 3.46 8.30 19.08
N GLY A 55 3.16 7.10 19.62
CA GLY A 55 1.78 6.63 19.82
C GLY A 55 1.13 5.88 18.65
N ARG A 56 1.84 5.54 17.56
CA ARG A 56 1.30 4.68 16.50
C ARG A 56 1.12 3.24 16.98
N SER A 57 -0.13 2.75 17.01
CA SER A 57 -0.43 1.34 17.32
C SER A 57 0.15 0.38 16.27
N GLU A 58 0.50 -0.84 16.68
CA GLU A 58 0.97 -1.91 15.77
C GLU A 58 -0.01 -2.17 14.61
N LEU A 59 -1.31 -2.08 14.85
CA LEU A 59 -2.34 -2.19 13.80
C LEU A 59 -2.24 -1.09 12.73
N MET A 60 -1.91 0.14 13.13
CA MET A 60 -1.71 1.25 12.19
C MET A 60 -0.41 1.08 11.41
N ALA A 61 0.66 0.65 12.09
CA ALA A 61 1.93 0.34 11.43
C ALA A 61 1.76 -0.79 10.39
N THR A 62 1.02 -1.83 10.75
CA THR A 62 0.68 -2.96 9.87
C THR A 62 -0.12 -2.51 8.66
N SER A 63 -1.14 -1.66 8.88
CA SER A 63 -1.96 -1.13 7.80
C SER A 63 -1.11 -0.30 6.83
N LEU A 64 -0.23 0.56 7.36
CA LEU A 64 0.67 1.37 6.54
C LEU A 64 1.65 0.50 5.73
N ALA A 65 2.24 -0.53 6.36
CA ALA A 65 3.11 -1.48 5.69
C ALA A 65 2.38 -2.24 4.56
N ALA A 66 1.13 -2.65 4.80
CA ALA A 66 0.30 -3.31 3.79
C ALA A 66 -0.01 -2.38 2.61
N THR A 67 -0.30 -1.11 2.87
CA THR A 67 -0.51 -0.10 1.82
C THR A 67 0.76 0.09 0.99
N ILE A 68 1.92 0.26 1.62
CA ILE A 68 3.21 0.38 0.92
C ILE A 68 3.43 -0.83 0.00
N ALA A 69 3.29 -2.04 0.53
CA ALA A 69 3.47 -3.27 -0.24
C ALA A 69 2.48 -3.39 -1.41
N ALA A 70 1.23 -2.94 -1.25
CA ALA A 70 0.24 -2.90 -2.32
C ALA A 70 0.69 -1.98 -3.46
N TYR A 71 1.15 -0.77 -3.15
CA TYR A 71 1.66 0.18 -4.14
C TYR A 71 2.89 -0.37 -4.85
N GLU A 72 3.87 -0.90 -4.12
CA GLU A 72 5.07 -1.49 -4.71
C GLU A 72 4.75 -2.62 -5.68
N ARG A 73 3.89 -3.55 -5.25
CA ARG A 73 3.51 -4.69 -6.08
C ARG A 73 2.77 -4.23 -7.33
N PHE A 74 1.82 -3.30 -7.20
CA PHE A 74 1.04 -2.80 -8.33
C PHE A 74 1.93 -2.05 -9.34
N ILE A 75 2.82 -1.19 -8.85
CA ILE A 75 3.78 -0.46 -9.70
C ILE A 75 4.68 -1.45 -10.43
N ALA A 76 5.28 -2.42 -9.73
CA ALA A 76 6.18 -3.39 -10.34
C ALA A 76 5.48 -4.28 -11.37
N ASP A 77 4.22 -4.65 -11.14
CA ASP A 77 3.40 -5.40 -12.09
C ASP A 77 3.13 -4.57 -13.35
N TRP A 78 2.69 -3.32 -13.18
CA TRP A 78 2.40 -2.41 -14.30
C TRP A 78 3.66 -2.04 -15.10
N GLU A 79 4.81 -1.85 -14.44
CA GLU A 79 6.08 -1.63 -15.14
C GLU A 79 6.46 -2.84 -16.00
N LYS A 80 6.29 -4.07 -15.49
CA LYS A 80 6.53 -5.29 -16.28
C LYS A 80 5.57 -5.45 -17.45
N GLU A 81 4.32 -5.03 -17.31
CA GLU A 81 3.36 -5.02 -18.42
C GLU A 81 3.74 -4.00 -19.50
N SER A 82 4.33 -2.86 -19.10
CA SER A 82 4.67 -1.75 -20.01
C SER A 82 6.02 -1.91 -20.69
N ASP A 83 6.93 -2.68 -20.10
CA ASP A 83 8.25 -3.04 -20.68
C ASP A 83 8.16 -4.16 -21.73
N ARG A 84 7.00 -4.82 -21.86
CA ARG A 84 6.78 -5.97 -22.74
C ARG A 84 6.19 -5.60 -24.10
#